data_AF-A0A849FHU8-F1
#
_entry.id   AF-A0A849FHU8-F1
#
_cell.length_a   1.000
_cell.length_b   1.000
_cell.length_c   1.000
_cell.angle_alpha   90.00
_cell.angle_beta   90.00
_cell.angle_gamma   90.00
#
_symmetry.space_group_name_H-M   'P 1'
#
loop_
_entity.id
_entity.type
_entity.pdbx_description
1 polymer ?
#
loop_
_entity_poly.entity_id
_entity_poly.type
_entity_poly.pdbx_seq_one_letter_code
_entity_poly.pdbx_strand_id
1 'polypeptide(L)' 'DFVAEMNPLGVLCAQDVMEPAQGTPDQVVDPDTMIQDVMEIVLQTGRPVGVREGGTVIGQITKDSVLSKLLDPRG' A
#
# COMPACT_ATOMS: atom_id res chain seq x y z
N ASP A 1 -16.55 -20.09 -1.44
CA ASP A 1 -16.50 -20.10 0.04
C ASP A 1 -15.12 -20.04 0.67
N PHE A 2 -14.01 -20.40 0.01
CA PHE A 2 -12.66 -20.28 0.61
C PHE A 2 -12.04 -18.86 0.66
N VAL A 3 -12.67 -17.86 0.02
CA VAL A 3 -12.13 -16.49 -0.10
C VAL A 3 -12.59 -15.57 1.03
N ALA A 4 -13.64 -15.96 1.77
CA ALA A 4 -14.22 -15.11 2.82
C ALA A 4 -13.46 -15.17 4.17
N GLU A 5 -12.56 -16.14 4.35
CA GLU A 5 -11.78 -16.31 5.59
C GLU A 5 -10.38 -15.65 5.55
N MET A 6 -9.88 -15.26 4.37
CA MET A 6 -8.54 -14.68 4.28
C MET A 6 -8.57 -13.24 4.79
N ASN A 7 -7.62 -12.89 5.67
CA ASN A 7 -7.36 -11.49 5.98
C ASN A 7 -7.07 -10.77 4.65
N PRO A 8 -7.95 -9.88 4.18
CA PRO A 8 -7.85 -9.33 2.83
C PRO A 8 -6.60 -8.46 2.67
N LEU A 9 -6.02 -7.94 3.75
CA LEU A 9 -4.74 -7.26 3.75
C LEU A 9 -3.56 -8.20 3.97
N GLY A 10 -3.79 -9.40 4.52
CA GLY A 10 -2.75 -10.37 4.84
C GLY A 10 -2.02 -10.94 3.63
N VAL A 11 -2.56 -10.72 2.43
CA VAL A 11 -2.06 -11.26 1.16
C VAL A 11 -1.63 -10.19 0.16
N LEU A 12 -1.80 -8.90 0.49
CA LEU A 12 -1.52 -7.82 -0.43
C LEU A 12 -0.12 -7.26 -0.23
N CYS A 13 0.49 -6.89 -1.35
CA CYS A 13 1.74 -6.16 -1.39
C CYS A 13 1.48 -4.68 -1.68
N ALA A 14 2.52 -3.86 -1.57
CA ALA A 14 2.46 -2.42 -1.80
C ALA A 14 1.84 -2.07 -3.16
N GLN A 15 2.22 -2.78 -4.22
CA GLN A 15 1.70 -2.55 -5.57
C GLN A 15 0.19 -2.80 -5.73
N ASP A 16 -0.42 -3.63 -4.89
CA ASP A 16 -1.84 -3.99 -5.01
C ASP A 16 -2.78 -2.90 -4.43
N VAL A 17 -2.21 -2.00 -3.64
CA VAL A 17 -2.92 -0.99 -2.84
C VAL A 17 -2.56 0.43 -3.26
N MET A 18 -1.38 0.64 -3.85
CA MET A 18 -0.89 1.97 -4.18
C MET A 18 -1.84 2.75 -5.10
N GLU A 19 -1.84 4.06 -4.89
CA GLU A 19 -2.44 5.06 -5.76
C GLU A 19 -1.35 5.82 -6.54
N PRO A 20 -1.69 6.59 -7.59
CA PRO A 20 -0.72 7.45 -8.26
C PRO A 20 0.00 8.38 -7.28
N ALA A 21 1.34 8.44 -7.38
CA ALA A 21 2.14 9.27 -6.51
C ALA A 21 1.85 10.76 -6.71
N GLN A 22 1.76 11.49 -5.60
CA GLN A 22 1.62 12.95 -5.58
C GLN A 22 2.86 13.57 -4.94
N GLY A 23 3.66 14.25 -5.74
CA GLY A 23 4.94 14.80 -5.29
C GLY A 23 6.02 13.73 -5.11
N THR A 24 6.95 13.98 -4.18
CA THR A 24 8.07 13.07 -3.89
C THR A 24 7.95 12.56 -2.46
N PRO A 25 7.56 11.28 -2.26
CA PRO A 25 7.50 10.68 -0.93
C PRO A 25 8.88 10.64 -0.27
N ASP A 26 8.94 10.98 1.02
CA ASP A 26 10.19 10.96 1.79
C ASP A 26 10.71 9.53 2.03
N GLN A 27 9.78 8.58 2.12
CA GLN A 27 10.06 7.16 2.29
C GLN A 27 9.54 6.38 1.10
N VAL A 28 10.28 5.34 0.74
CA VAL A 28 9.91 4.44 -0.36
C VAL A 28 10.15 2.99 0.04
N VAL A 29 9.31 2.10 -0.48
CA VAL A 29 9.40 0.65 -0.31
C VAL A 29 9.37 -0.03 -1.68
N ASP A 30 9.77 -1.31 -1.71
CA ASP A 30 9.70 -2.13 -2.91
C ASP A 30 8.25 -2.59 -3.18
N PRO A 31 7.86 -2.89 -4.44
CA PRO A 31 6.48 -3.21 -4.83
C PRO A 31 5.91 -4.46 -4.15
N ASP A 32 6.78 -5.41 -3.80
CA ASP A 32 6.50 -6.68 -3.13
C ASP A 32 6.49 -6.58 -1.60
N THR A 33 6.73 -5.38 -1.04
CA THR A 33 6.67 -5.16 0.41
C THR A 33 5.26 -5.45 0.91
N MET A 34 5.15 -6.23 1.99
CA MET A 34 3.86 -6.57 2.58
C MET A 34 3.12 -5.31 3.04
N ILE A 35 1.83 -5.22 2.74
CA ILE A 35 1.06 -4.00 3.05
C ILE A 35 1.05 -3.68 4.56
N GLN A 36 1.15 -4.70 5.41
CA GLN A 36 1.19 -4.54 6.86
C GLN A 36 2.41 -3.71 7.29
N ASP A 37 3.57 -3.98 6.72
CA ASP A 37 4.81 -3.24 7.03
C ASP A 37 4.69 -1.78 6.57
N VAL A 38 4.10 -1.55 5.39
CA VAL A 38 3.86 -0.19 4.88
C VAL A 38 2.86 0.56 5.76
N MET A 39 1.81 -0.10 6.24
CA MET A 39 0.83 0.50 7.14
C MET A 39 1.46 0.96 8.46
N GLU A 40 2.42 0.22 9.00
CA GLU A 40 3.16 0.65 10.19
C GLU A 40 3.92 1.96 9.94
N ILE A 41 4.60 2.08 8.80
CA ILE A 41 5.32 3.31 8.42
C ILE A 41 4.35 4.49 8.28
N VAL A 42 3.21 4.28 7.59
CA VAL A 42 2.17 5.31 7.41
C VAL A 42 1.55 5.71 8.74
N LEU A 43 1.34 4.78 9.67
CA LEU A 43 0.81 5.07 11.01
C LEU A 43 1.80 5.85 11.86
N GLN A 44 3.09 5.48 11.83
CA GLN A 44 4.16 6.13 12.59
C GLN A 44 4.44 7.55 12.09
N THR A 45 4.48 7.75 10.77
CA THR A 45 4.89 9.04 10.18
C THR A 45 3.72 9.95 9.84
N GLY A 46 2.53 9.39 9.63
CA GLY A 46 1.39 10.12 9.10
C GLY A 46 1.58 10.66 7.67
N ARG A 47 2.61 10.20 6.95
CA ARG A 47 2.94 10.63 5.59
C ARG A 47 2.74 9.50 4.57
N PRO A 48 2.51 9.82 3.28
CA PRO A 48 2.50 8.83 2.21
C PRO A 48 3.84 8.10 2.10
N VAL A 49 3.80 6.81 1.77
CA VAL A 49 4.98 5.99 1.47
C VAL A 49 4.99 5.69 -0.02
N GLY A 50 6.05 6.05 -0.71
CA GLY A 50 6.19 5.77 -2.14
C GLY A 50 6.45 4.29 -2.42
N VAL A 51 5.97 3.79 -3.54
CA VAL A 51 6.34 2.48 -4.07
C VAL A 51 7.31 2.70 -5.21
N ARG A 52 8.50 2.10 -5.14
CA ARG A 52 9.58 2.32 -6.10
C ARG A 52 10.00 1.01 -6.75
N GLU A 53 9.97 0.98 -8.08
CA GLU A 53 10.46 -0.14 -8.88
C GLU A 53 11.54 0.35 -9.84
N GLY A 54 12.69 -0.33 -9.89
CA GLY A 54 13.77 0.03 -10.82
C GLY A 54 14.26 1.49 -10.68
N GLY A 55 14.24 2.04 -9.46
CA GLY A 55 14.64 3.42 -9.18
C GLY A 55 13.57 4.49 -9.49
N THR A 56 12.41 4.09 -10.01
CA THR A 56 11.30 4.99 -10.35
C THR A 56 10.14 4.83 -9.36
N VAL A 57 9.60 5.93 -8.85
CA VAL A 57 8.38 5.88 -8.03
C VAL A 57 7.19 5.61 -8.93
N ILE A 58 6.55 4.45 -8.75
CA ILE A 58 5.41 3.97 -9.54
C ILE A 58 4.06 4.27 -8.89
N GLY A 59 4.06 4.62 -7.59
CA GLY A 59 2.86 4.96 -6.84
C GLY A 59 3.18 5.40 -5.41
N GLN A 60 2.15 5.61 -4.61
CA GLN A 60 2.25 5.88 -3.18
C GLN A 60 1.14 5.16 -2.42
N ILE A 61 1.34 4.95 -1.13
CA ILE A 61 0.35 4.39 -0.23
C ILE A 61 0.04 5.42 0.85
N THR A 62 -1.25 5.66 1.04
CA THR A 62 -1.83 6.54 2.05
C THR A 62 -2.79 5.76 2.93
N LYS A 63 -3.18 6.31 4.08
CA LYS A 63 -4.25 5.72 4.92
C LYS A 63 -5.53 5.51 4.12
N ASP A 64 -5.86 6.47 3.26
CA ASP A 64 -7.07 6.45 2.46
C ASP A 64 -7.02 5.35 1.39
N SER A 65 -5.90 5.17 0.70
CA SER A 65 -5.74 4.09 -0.29
C SER A 65 -5.95 2.69 0.33
N VAL A 66 -5.46 2.49 1.55
CA VAL A 66 -5.64 1.24 2.31
C VAL A 66 -7.10 1.05 2.72
N LEU A 67 -7.75 2.08 3.25
CA LEU A 67 -9.16 2.03 3.63
C LEU A 67 -10.07 1.78 2.42
N SER A 68 -9.78 2.40 1.29
CA SER A 68 -10.49 2.14 0.03
C SER A 68 -10.38 0.67 -0.37
N LYS A 69 -9.19 0.07 -0.26
CA LYS A 69 -8.98 -1.35 -0.58
C LYS A 69 -9.68 -2.30 0.39
N LEU A 70 -9.86 -1.90 1.66
CA LEU A 70 -10.65 -2.67 2.63
C LEU A 70 -12.16 -2.62 2.34
N LEU A 71 -12.66 -1.47 1.89
CA LEU A 71 -14.08 -1.28 1.58
C LEU A 71 -14.47 -1.96 0.26
N ASP A 72 -13.54 -2.03 -0.70
CA ASP A 72 -13.71 -2.77 -1.94
C ASP A 72 -12.46 -3.60 -2.28
N PRO A 73 -12.29 -4.77 -1.63
CA PRO A 73 -11.14 -5.64 -1.88
C PRO A 73 -11.20 -6.32 -3.25
N ARG A 74 -12.29 -6.14 -4.01
CA ARG A 74 -12.54 -6.76 -5.33
C ARG A 74 -12.58 -5.76 -6.49
N GLY A 75 -12.35 -4.47 -6.21
CA GLY A 75 -12.34 -3.40 -7.21
C GLY A 75 -11.49 -3.75 -8.43
#